data_AF-A0A2G8RT39-F1
#
_entry.id   AF-A0A2G8RT39-F1
#
_cell.length_a   1.000
_cell.length_b   1.000
_cell.length_c   1.000
_cell.angle_alpha   90.00
_cell.angle_beta   90.00
_cell.angle_gamma   90.00
#
_symmetry.space_group_name_H-M   'P 1'
#
loop_
_entity.id
_entity.type
_entity.pdbx_description
1 polymer ?
#
loop_
_entity_poly.entity_id
_entity_poly.type
_entity_poly.pdbx_seq_one_letter_code
_entity_poly.pdbx_strand_id
1 'polypeptide(L)'
;MQFATIFYALAMFFMCAFAAPLEVRQETVSNVVCTSKTALDFHTSNVALLQICGGIAGTIEKCEGAPTSTVGQSGNVRFTIKPVVAGDVINISKGRWEQGIKAAFVVCGQNIPFTATFTGGAREGNVNVVYEAV
;
A
#
# COMPACT_ATOMS: atom_id res chain seq x y z
N MET A 1 -10.07 57.05 14.16
CA MET A 1 -10.81 55.81 14.51
C MET A 1 -10.60 54.69 13.47
N GLN A 2 -9.44 54.63 12.79
CA GLN A 2 -9.15 53.67 11.70
C GLN A 2 -8.07 52.64 12.07
N PHE A 3 -7.35 52.86 13.19
CA PHE A 3 -6.29 51.96 13.66
C PHE A 3 -6.80 50.75 14.45
N ALA A 4 -7.94 50.87 15.12
CA ALA A 4 -8.51 49.77 15.91
C ALA A 4 -9.08 48.66 15.02
N THR A 5 -9.66 48.99 13.87
CA THR A 5 -10.27 48.04 12.93
C THR A 5 -9.27 47.13 12.23
N ILE A 6 -8.02 47.57 12.04
CA ILE A 6 -6.96 46.77 11.40
C ILE A 6 -6.45 45.68 12.33
N PHE A 7 -6.35 45.95 13.63
CA PHE A 7 -5.91 44.95 14.63
C PHE A 7 -6.91 43.80 14.80
N TYR A 8 -8.21 44.06 14.70
CA TYR A 8 -9.24 43.01 14.78
C TYR A 8 -9.29 42.12 13.52
N ALA A 9 -8.96 42.65 12.35
CA ALA A 9 -8.90 41.88 11.12
C ALA A 9 -7.72 40.88 11.10
N LEU A 10 -6.58 41.24 11.71
CA LEU A 10 -5.40 40.37 11.77
C LEU A 10 -5.59 39.19 12.76
N ALA A 11 -6.38 39.37 13.81
CA ALA A 11 -6.65 38.34 14.81
C ALA A 11 -7.58 37.21 14.30
N MET A 12 -8.46 37.50 13.34
CA MET A 12 -9.40 36.49 12.79
C MET A 12 -8.77 35.57 11.73
N PHE A 13 -7.60 35.89 11.18
CA PHE A 13 -6.90 35.03 10.22
C PHE A 13 -6.12 33.87 10.87
N PHE A 14 -5.98 33.85 12.21
CA PHE A 14 -5.15 32.87 12.92
C PHE A 14 -5.91 31.63 13.43
N MET A 15 -7.24 31.53 13.25
CA MET A 15 -8.07 30.49 13.89
C MET A 15 -8.57 29.35 12.97
N CYS A 16 -8.21 29.30 11.69
CA CYS A 16 -8.72 28.26 10.77
C CYS A 16 -7.67 27.26 10.27
N ALA A 17 -6.66 26.95 11.07
CA ALA A 17 -5.76 25.81 10.81
C ALA A 17 -6.16 24.59 11.66
N PHE A 18 -7.44 24.20 11.65
CA PHE A 18 -7.79 22.83 11.98
C PHE A 18 -7.29 21.97 10.83
N ALA A 19 -6.07 21.45 10.94
CA ALA A 19 -5.65 20.33 10.12
C ALA A 19 -6.71 19.24 10.32
N ALA A 20 -7.50 18.96 9.28
CA ALA A 20 -8.41 17.83 9.29
C ALA A 20 -7.60 16.60 9.72
N PRO A 21 -8.13 15.75 10.62
CA PRO A 21 -7.40 14.56 11.03
C PRO A 21 -7.01 13.79 9.77
N LEU A 22 -5.71 13.49 9.63
CA LEU A 22 -5.23 12.61 8.58
C LEU A 22 -5.83 11.24 8.87
N GLU A 23 -6.96 10.94 8.23
CA GLU A 23 -7.58 9.63 8.34
C GLU A 23 -6.59 8.60 7.80
N VAL A 24 -6.15 7.69 8.66
CA VAL A 24 -5.25 6.61 8.29
C VAL A 24 -5.98 5.79 7.24
N ARG A 25 -5.56 5.87 5.97
CA ARG A 25 -6.10 4.99 4.92
C ARG A 25 -5.72 3.56 5.27
N GLN A 26 -6.66 2.85 5.86
CA GLN A 26 -6.61 1.40 5.93
C GLN A 26 -7.05 0.87 4.58
N GLU A 27 -6.12 0.22 3.88
CA GLU A 27 -6.46 -0.37 2.58
C GLU A 27 -7.38 -1.56 2.79
N THR A 28 -8.46 -1.57 2.02
CA THR A 28 -9.44 -2.65 2.08
C THR A 28 -8.90 -3.85 1.31
N VAL A 29 -8.75 -4.97 2.01
CA VAL A 29 -8.40 -6.27 1.42
C VAL A 29 -9.61 -7.20 1.46
N SER A 30 -9.77 -8.01 0.43
CA SER A 30 -10.82 -9.02 0.31
C SER A 30 -10.24 -10.34 -0.18
N ASN A 31 -11.05 -11.41 -0.14
CA ASN A 31 -10.65 -12.75 -0.59
C ASN A 31 -9.33 -13.24 0.05
N VAL A 32 -9.08 -12.84 1.31
CA VAL A 32 -7.85 -13.22 2.00
C VAL A 32 -7.95 -14.70 2.36
N VAL A 33 -7.02 -15.50 1.83
CA VAL A 33 -6.89 -16.93 2.13
C VAL A 33 -5.47 -17.20 2.57
N CYS A 34 -5.31 -17.66 3.80
CA CYS A 34 -4.02 -18.03 4.35
C CYS A 34 -3.61 -19.40 3.78
N THR A 35 -2.52 -19.46 3.02
CA THR A 35 -2.11 -20.65 2.26
C THR A 35 -1.17 -21.56 3.03
N SER A 36 -0.72 -21.13 4.21
CA SER A 36 0.13 -21.91 5.11
C SER A 36 -0.18 -21.56 6.56
N LYS A 37 0.36 -22.37 7.49
CA LYS A 37 0.39 -22.09 8.93
C LYS A 37 1.79 -21.72 9.43
N THR A 38 2.79 -21.81 8.56
CA THR A 38 4.19 -21.57 8.88
C THR A 38 4.57 -20.18 8.40
N ALA A 39 5.10 -19.37 9.31
CA ALA A 39 5.59 -18.04 8.99
C ALA A 39 6.88 -18.14 8.16
N LEU A 40 7.00 -17.29 7.15
CA LEU A 40 8.23 -17.11 6.40
C LEU A 40 9.19 -16.18 7.18
N ASP A 41 10.47 -16.22 6.80
CA ASP A 41 11.48 -15.38 7.42
C ASP A 41 11.13 -13.88 7.28
N PHE A 42 11.20 -13.15 8.39
CA PHE A 42 10.79 -11.75 8.46
C PHE A 42 11.69 -10.86 7.59
N HIS A 43 13.00 -11.04 7.62
CA HIS A 43 13.92 -10.21 6.85
C HIS A 43 13.69 -10.41 5.34
N THR A 44 13.69 -11.67 4.92
CA THR A 44 13.46 -12.09 3.53
C THR A 44 12.11 -11.60 3.03
N SER A 45 11.05 -11.67 3.85
CA SER A 45 9.72 -11.17 3.51
C SER A 45 9.69 -9.66 3.30
N ASN A 46 10.34 -8.88 4.16
CA ASN A 46 10.39 -7.42 4.00
C ASN A 46 11.21 -7.01 2.79
N VAL A 47 12.32 -7.70 2.50
CA VAL A 47 13.08 -7.44 1.28
C VAL A 47 12.22 -7.76 0.05
N ALA A 48 11.58 -8.93 0.00
CA ALA A 48 10.71 -9.31 -1.11
C ALA A 48 9.55 -8.31 -1.32
N LEU A 49 8.92 -7.84 -0.24
CA LEU A 49 7.86 -6.82 -0.27
C LEU A 49 8.32 -5.55 -0.99
N LEU A 50 9.56 -5.13 -0.75
CA LEU A 50 10.13 -3.90 -1.32
C LEU A 50 10.67 -4.08 -2.74
N GLN A 51 10.85 -5.31 -3.23
CA GLN A 51 11.40 -5.59 -4.57
C GLN A 51 10.36 -5.53 -5.69
N ILE A 52 9.06 -5.40 -5.38
CA ILE A 52 8.03 -5.25 -6.42
C ILE A 52 8.29 -4.00 -7.27
N CYS A 53 7.83 -4.03 -8.51
CA CYS A 53 7.95 -2.93 -9.47
C CYS A 53 9.38 -2.43 -9.69
N GLY A 54 10.35 -3.34 -9.63
CA GLY A 54 11.78 -3.02 -9.80
C GLY A 54 12.44 -2.39 -8.57
N GLY A 55 11.74 -2.39 -7.42
CA GLY A 55 12.23 -1.81 -6.17
C GLY A 55 11.40 -0.61 -5.73
N ILE A 56 10.22 -0.84 -5.16
CA ILE A 56 9.37 0.18 -4.53
C ILE A 56 9.95 0.66 -3.16
N ALA A 57 11.25 0.89 -3.13
CA ALA A 57 12.02 1.39 -2.00
C ALA A 57 12.78 2.66 -2.43
N GLY A 58 12.90 3.64 -1.53
CA GLY A 58 13.60 4.90 -1.85
C GLY A 58 12.74 5.86 -2.68
N THR A 59 13.24 6.28 -3.85
CA THR A 59 12.65 7.33 -4.69
C THR A 59 11.41 6.89 -5.48
N ILE A 60 11.21 5.58 -5.63
CA ILE A 60 10.05 5.01 -6.31
C ILE A 60 8.93 4.82 -5.29
N GLU A 61 7.99 5.76 -5.27
CA GLU A 61 6.81 5.71 -4.38
C GLU A 61 5.59 5.05 -5.04
N LYS A 62 5.73 4.59 -6.29
CA LYS A 62 4.66 3.99 -7.09
C LYS A 62 5.23 3.10 -8.18
N CYS A 63 4.51 2.04 -8.54
CA CYS A 63 4.88 1.23 -9.69
C CYS A 63 4.95 2.06 -10.97
N GLU A 64 6.16 2.21 -11.51
CA GLU A 64 6.41 2.91 -12.78
C GLU A 64 6.27 1.96 -13.97
N GLY A 65 6.07 2.51 -15.17
CA GLY A 65 6.00 1.73 -16.41
C GLY A 65 4.70 0.95 -16.63
N ALA A 66 3.73 1.04 -15.72
CA ALA A 66 2.41 0.43 -15.84
C ALA A 66 2.45 -1.08 -16.22
N PRO A 67 3.17 -1.93 -15.46
CA PRO A 67 3.31 -3.34 -15.81
C PRO A 67 2.00 -4.10 -15.57
N THR A 68 1.75 -5.15 -16.35
CA THR A 68 0.58 -6.05 -16.17
C THR A 68 0.81 -7.12 -15.11
N SER A 69 2.05 -7.27 -14.64
CA SER A 69 2.43 -8.16 -13.54
C SER A 69 3.72 -7.65 -12.93
N THR A 70 3.90 -7.83 -11.62
CA THR A 70 5.20 -7.62 -10.99
C THR A 70 5.49 -8.70 -9.95
N VAL A 71 6.77 -8.94 -9.72
CA VAL A 71 7.26 -9.90 -8.73
C VAL A 71 8.31 -9.19 -7.88
N GLY A 72 8.16 -9.31 -6.57
CA GLY A 72 9.19 -8.98 -5.59
C GLY A 72 9.65 -10.28 -4.95
N GLN A 73 10.95 -10.58 -5.03
CA GLN A 73 11.50 -11.82 -4.51
C GLN A 73 12.78 -11.55 -3.72
N SER A 74 12.94 -12.27 -2.61
CA SER A 74 14.20 -12.37 -1.87
C SER A 74 14.32 -13.80 -1.37
N GLY A 75 15.47 -14.43 -1.56
CA GLY A 75 15.67 -15.84 -1.22
C GLY A 75 14.52 -16.73 -1.75
N ASN A 76 13.89 -17.46 -0.83
CA ASN A 76 12.76 -18.35 -1.06
C ASN A 76 11.39 -17.71 -0.77
N VAL A 77 11.29 -16.38 -0.72
CA VAL A 77 10.03 -15.66 -0.45
C VAL A 77 9.67 -14.78 -1.64
N ARG A 78 8.41 -14.86 -2.08
CA ARG A 78 7.92 -14.14 -3.27
C ARG A 78 6.59 -13.45 -3.01
N PHE A 79 6.47 -12.23 -3.51
CA PHE A 79 5.21 -11.55 -3.78
C PHE A 79 4.98 -11.49 -5.29
N THR A 80 3.78 -11.88 -5.73
CA THR A 80 3.32 -11.70 -7.10
C THR A 80 2.07 -10.82 -7.11
N ILE A 81 2.04 -9.83 -7.99
CA ILE A 81 0.92 -8.89 -8.12
C ILE A 81 0.46 -8.87 -9.56
N LYS A 82 -0.86 -8.97 -9.77
CA LYS A 82 -1.51 -8.84 -11.08
C LYS A 82 -2.82 -8.07 -10.95
N PRO A 83 -3.21 -7.24 -11.94
CA PRO A 83 -4.55 -6.67 -11.98
C PRO A 83 -5.61 -7.76 -12.00
N VAL A 84 -6.75 -7.49 -11.36
CA VAL A 84 -7.92 -8.38 -11.41
C VAL A 84 -8.54 -8.38 -12.80
N VAL A 85 -8.61 -7.19 -13.42
CA VAL A 85 -9.12 -7.02 -14.79
C VAL A 85 -8.05 -7.43 -15.79
N ALA A 86 -8.37 -8.37 -16.66
CA ALA A 86 -7.43 -8.83 -17.69
C ALA A 86 -7.08 -7.68 -18.66
N GLY A 87 -5.79 -7.46 -18.89
CA GLY A 87 -5.30 -6.38 -19.76
C GLY A 87 -5.11 -5.02 -19.06
N ASP A 88 -5.57 -4.87 -17.83
CA ASP A 88 -5.28 -3.68 -17.01
C ASP A 88 -3.80 -3.68 -16.57
N VAL A 89 -3.35 -2.56 -16.02
CA VAL A 89 -1.98 -2.29 -15.61
C VAL A 89 -1.91 -1.91 -14.14
N ILE A 90 -0.81 -2.29 -13.49
CA ILE A 90 -0.55 -1.98 -12.09
C ILE A 90 -0.24 -0.49 -11.94
N ASN A 91 -0.88 0.13 -10.96
CA ASN A 91 -0.82 1.57 -10.66
C ASN A 91 -0.79 1.82 -9.14
N ILE A 92 -0.25 0.88 -8.36
CA ILE A 92 -0.23 0.90 -6.89
C ILE A 92 0.91 1.78 -6.35
N SER A 93 0.60 2.60 -5.34
CA SER A 93 1.60 3.35 -4.58
C SER A 93 2.19 2.51 -3.45
N LYS A 94 3.38 2.88 -2.98
CA LYS A 94 4.05 2.22 -1.85
C LYS A 94 3.17 2.18 -0.61
N GLY A 95 2.57 3.32 -0.25
CA GLY A 95 1.68 3.40 0.91
C GLY A 95 0.49 2.45 0.81
N ARG A 96 -0.16 2.35 -0.36
CA ARG A 96 -1.27 1.42 -0.59
C ARG A 96 -0.80 -0.03 -0.49
N TRP A 97 0.35 -0.34 -1.08
CA TRP A 97 0.94 -1.67 -1.06
C TRP A 97 1.22 -2.14 0.39
N GLU A 98 1.96 -1.35 1.16
CA GLU A 98 2.33 -1.69 2.54
C GLU A 98 1.11 -1.80 3.46
N GLN A 99 0.10 -0.95 3.28
CA GLN A 99 -1.14 -1.03 4.06
C GLN A 99 -1.97 -2.27 3.69
N GLY A 100 -2.03 -2.65 2.41
CA GLY A 100 -2.68 -3.90 1.99
C GLY A 100 -2.00 -5.13 2.58
N ILE A 101 -0.66 -5.17 2.60
CA ILE A 101 0.10 -6.24 3.26
C ILE A 101 -0.22 -6.30 4.77
N LYS A 102 -0.19 -5.16 5.46
CA LYS A 102 -0.53 -5.09 6.88
C LYS A 102 -1.95 -5.61 7.14
N ALA A 103 -2.92 -5.21 6.31
CA ALA A 103 -4.29 -5.68 6.45
C ALA A 103 -4.43 -7.19 6.21
N ALA A 104 -3.71 -7.76 5.24
CA ALA A 104 -3.67 -9.21 5.04
C ALA A 104 -3.02 -9.96 6.21
N PHE A 105 -1.95 -9.40 6.79
CA PHE A 105 -1.31 -9.96 7.99
C PHE A 105 -2.17 -9.87 9.25
N VAL A 106 -3.06 -8.88 9.37
CA VAL A 106 -4.06 -8.87 10.45
C VAL A 106 -4.99 -10.09 10.37
N VAL A 107 -5.30 -10.56 9.16
CA VAL A 107 -6.16 -11.74 8.95
C VAL A 107 -5.39 -13.04 9.15
N CYS A 108 -4.21 -13.18 8.54
CA CYS A 108 -3.49 -14.45 8.52
C CYS A 108 -2.45 -14.64 9.63
N GLY A 109 -2.04 -13.56 10.28
CA GLY A 109 -0.83 -13.53 11.10
C GLY A 109 0.38 -13.03 10.33
N GLN A 110 1.38 -12.54 11.06
CA GLN A 110 2.57 -11.91 10.49
C GLN A 110 3.44 -12.92 9.71
N ASN A 111 3.84 -12.55 8.49
CA ASN A 111 4.61 -13.38 7.56
C ASN A 111 3.99 -14.75 7.24
N ILE A 112 2.68 -14.92 7.46
CA ILE A 112 1.98 -16.12 7.03
C ILE A 112 1.61 -15.96 5.54
N PRO A 113 2.01 -16.91 4.66
CA PRO A 113 1.64 -16.94 3.25
C PRO A 113 0.13 -16.77 3.02
N PHE A 114 -0.24 -16.00 1.99
CA PHE A 114 -1.63 -15.74 1.66
C PHE A 114 -1.85 -15.46 0.18
N THR A 115 -3.11 -15.59 -0.24
CA THR A 115 -3.64 -14.89 -1.43
C THR A 115 -4.65 -13.84 -0.98
N ALA A 116 -4.69 -12.69 -1.65
CA ALA A 116 -5.63 -11.63 -1.34
C ALA A 116 -5.94 -10.77 -2.56
N THR A 117 -7.03 -10.02 -2.51
CA THR A 117 -7.34 -8.95 -3.45
C THR A 117 -7.23 -7.61 -2.71
N PHE A 118 -6.41 -6.70 -3.21
CA PHE A 118 -6.27 -5.35 -2.65
C PHE A 118 -7.15 -4.40 -3.45
N THR A 119 -7.91 -3.56 -2.75
CA THR A 119 -8.75 -2.56 -3.39
C THR A 119 -7.90 -1.50 -4.09
N GLY A 120 -8.22 -1.20 -5.35
CA GLY A 120 -7.40 -0.36 -6.21
C GLY A 120 -6.03 -0.97 -6.52
N GLY A 121 -5.09 -0.12 -6.92
CA GLY A 121 -3.72 -0.53 -7.22
C GLY A 121 -3.52 -1.05 -8.65
N ALA A 122 -4.59 -1.21 -9.42
CA ALA A 122 -4.53 -1.22 -10.88
C ALA A 122 -5.12 0.11 -11.42
N ARG A 123 -5.02 0.36 -12.73
CA ARG A 123 -5.51 1.61 -13.32
C ARG A 123 -7.04 1.63 -13.39
N GLU A 124 -7.66 0.50 -13.72
CA GLU A 124 -9.11 0.37 -13.86
C GLU A 124 -9.75 -0.33 -12.65
N GLY A 125 -8.96 -1.01 -11.81
CA GLY A 125 -9.51 -1.67 -10.63
C GLY A 125 -8.50 -2.16 -9.59
N ASN A 126 -8.77 -3.37 -9.10
CA ASN A 126 -8.07 -4.00 -7.99
C ASN A 126 -6.86 -4.82 -8.46
N VAL A 127 -6.00 -5.20 -7.52
CA VAL A 127 -4.91 -6.17 -7.76
C VAL A 127 -5.07 -7.43 -6.93
N ASN A 128 -4.78 -8.58 -7.53
CA ASN A 128 -4.57 -9.83 -6.85
C ASN A 128 -3.12 -9.94 -6.41
N VAL A 129 -2.93 -10.45 -5.19
CA VAL A 129 -1.65 -10.59 -4.52
C VAL A 129 -1.49 -12.03 -4.07
N VAL A 130 -0.33 -12.61 -4.36
CA VAL A 130 0.11 -13.90 -3.84
C VAL A 130 1.40 -13.67 -3.04
N TYR A 131 1.43 -14.17 -1.82
CA TYR A 131 2.58 -14.18 -0.93
C TYR A 131 2.90 -15.62 -0.56
N GLU A 132 4.07 -16.12 -0.94
CA GLU A 132 4.39 -17.55 -0.92
C GLU A 132 5.86 -17.84 -0.68
N ALA A 133 6.14 -19.09 -0.28
CA ALA A 133 7.47 -19.69 -0.34
C ALA A 133 7.70 -20.31 -1.72
N VAL A 134 8.91 -20.21 -2.25
CA VAL A 134 9.27 -20.62 -3.62
C VAL A 134 10.55 -21.43 -3.69
#